data_AF-J3HZW7-F1
#
_entry.id   AF-J3HZW7-F1
#
_cell.length_a   1.000
_cell.length_b   1.000
_cell.length_c   1.000
_cell.angle_alpha   90.00
_cell.angle_beta   90.00
_cell.angle_gamma   90.00
#
_symmetry.space_group_name_H-M   'P 1'
#
loop_
_entity.id
_entity.type
_entity.pdbx_description
1 polymer ?
#
loop_
_entity_poly.entity_id
_entity_poly.type
_entity_poly.pdbx_seq_one_letter_code
_entity_poly.pdbx_strand_id
1 'polypeptide(L)'
;MARAPWKRANPRKRAGKASKHLTPGQKSAAKARARRAGRRYPNLVDNMRMAAKKTGKARSSKKTSAKKKPTRKNPTKTRKRKAAKTTVKKTAKASRERSASARERDPRGGLTAAGRKAFARKQGANLKPGVTKRQSEMTPQEMRRKGSWAVRFYGRAKLPPLVDAKGRPTRHALSAHAWGEPVPKTVAAARRIAAKGERLLSRYRRTKAQS
;
A
#
# COMPACT_ATOMS: atom_id res chain seq x y z
N MET A 1 35.72 2.09 -38.57
CA MET A 1 34.37 1.67 -39.00
C MET A 1 33.30 2.20 -38.04
N ALA A 2 32.28 2.90 -38.54
CA ALA A 2 31.21 3.45 -37.71
C ALA A 2 30.34 2.31 -37.12
N ARG A 3 30.01 2.40 -35.82
CA ARG A 3 29.13 1.42 -35.15
C ARG A 3 27.73 1.44 -35.76
N ALA A 4 27.22 0.25 -36.08
CA ALA A 4 25.85 0.03 -36.54
C ALA A 4 24.82 0.71 -35.60
N PRO A 5 23.76 1.33 -36.15
CA PRO A 5 22.84 2.18 -35.38
C PRO A 5 22.14 1.46 -34.22
N TRP A 6 21.88 0.16 -34.32
CA TRP A 6 21.28 -0.65 -33.24
C TRP A 6 22.26 -1.06 -32.13
N LYS A 7 23.58 -0.90 -32.35
CA LYS A 7 24.61 -1.11 -31.32
C LYS A 7 24.91 0.18 -30.51
N ARG A 8 24.15 1.26 -30.74
CA ARG A 8 24.31 2.54 -30.04
C ARG A 8 23.52 2.54 -28.73
N ALA A 9 24.14 3.01 -27.65
CA ALA A 9 23.46 3.17 -26.37
C ALA A 9 22.33 4.20 -26.47
N ASN A 10 21.25 4.00 -25.69
CA ASN A 10 20.11 4.92 -25.65
C ASN A 10 20.60 6.37 -25.43
N PRO A 11 20.26 7.33 -26.32
CA PRO A 11 20.73 8.72 -26.23
C PRO A 11 20.46 9.38 -24.88
N ARG A 12 19.36 9.03 -24.20
CA ARG A 12 19.06 9.54 -22.86
C ARG A 12 20.03 9.00 -21.81
N LYS A 13 20.39 7.72 -21.89
CA LYS A 13 21.41 7.12 -21.02
C LYS A 13 22.79 7.72 -21.28
N ARG A 14 23.14 7.96 -22.55
CA ARG A 14 24.37 8.66 -22.95
C ARG A 14 24.44 10.08 -22.37
N ALA A 15 23.32 10.78 -22.32
CA ALA A 15 23.21 12.11 -21.73
C ALA A 15 23.03 12.12 -20.19
N GLY A 16 23.24 10.98 -19.51
CA GLY A 16 23.07 10.87 -18.05
C GLY A 16 21.62 11.02 -17.55
N LYS A 17 20.62 11.02 -18.44
CA LYS A 17 19.22 11.25 -18.08
C LYS A 17 18.51 9.93 -17.78
N ALA A 18 17.92 9.83 -16.59
CA ALA A 18 17.09 8.69 -16.20
C ALA A 18 15.84 8.54 -17.10
N SER A 19 15.34 7.30 -17.20
CA SER A 19 14.04 7.03 -17.81
C SER A 19 12.93 7.65 -16.97
N LYS A 20 11.97 8.32 -17.63
CA LYS A 20 10.85 8.96 -16.94
C LYS A 20 9.65 8.02 -16.97
N HIS A 21 9.29 7.47 -15.82
CA HIS A 21 8.08 6.67 -15.66
C HIS A 21 6.96 7.52 -15.05
N LEU A 22 5.71 7.16 -15.35
CA LEU A 22 4.54 7.74 -14.68
C LEU A 22 4.62 7.41 -13.19
N THR A 23 4.47 8.42 -12.34
CA THR A 23 4.32 8.26 -10.89
C THR A 23 3.07 7.42 -10.56
N PRO A 24 3.01 6.76 -9.39
CA PRO A 24 1.82 6.01 -8.98
C PRO A 24 0.52 6.85 -9.01
N GLY A 25 0.61 8.13 -8.63
CA GLY A 25 -0.51 9.07 -8.70
C GLY A 25 -0.94 9.41 -10.13
N GLN A 26 -0.01 9.52 -11.07
CA GLN A 26 -0.33 9.70 -12.48
C GLN A 26 -0.99 8.45 -13.09
N LYS A 27 -0.54 7.24 -12.70
CA LYS A 27 -1.15 5.98 -13.13
C LYS A 27 -2.58 5.82 -12.62
N SER A 28 -2.85 6.17 -11.35
CA SER A 28 -4.20 6.10 -10.80
C SER A 28 -5.13 7.11 -11.47
N ALA A 29 -4.65 8.32 -11.76
CA ALA A 29 -5.40 9.33 -12.49
C ALA A 29 -5.68 8.89 -13.94
N ALA A 30 -4.71 8.28 -14.62
CA ALA A 30 -4.89 7.74 -15.98
C ALA A 30 -5.95 6.64 -16.00
N LYS A 31 -5.88 5.70 -15.04
CA LYS A 31 -6.87 4.63 -14.88
C LYS A 31 -8.28 5.14 -14.61
N ALA A 32 -8.43 6.15 -13.75
CA ALA A 32 -9.73 6.76 -13.47
C ALA A 32 -10.34 7.42 -14.70
N ARG A 33 -9.52 8.05 -15.54
CA ARG A 33 -9.98 8.67 -16.77
C ARG A 33 -10.37 7.66 -17.83
N ALA A 34 -9.56 6.62 -18.03
CA ALA A 34 -9.88 5.52 -18.94
C ALA A 34 -11.26 4.94 -18.61
N ARG A 35 -11.52 4.66 -17.32
CA ARG A 35 -12.82 4.18 -16.84
C ARG A 35 -13.97 5.16 -17.14
N ARG A 36 -13.77 6.46 -16.89
CA ARG A 36 -14.79 7.48 -17.17
C ARG A 36 -15.12 7.58 -18.66
N ALA A 37 -14.13 7.35 -19.51
CA ALA A 37 -14.28 7.39 -20.96
C ALA A 37 -14.69 6.03 -21.57
N GLY A 38 -14.97 5.00 -20.75
CA GLY A 38 -15.27 3.64 -21.24
C GLY A 38 -14.10 2.93 -21.91
N ARG A 39 -12.87 3.44 -21.79
CA ARG A 39 -11.67 2.89 -22.44
C ARG A 39 -10.99 1.87 -21.54
N ARG A 40 -10.50 0.78 -22.12
CA ARG A 40 -9.69 -0.24 -21.41
C ARG A 40 -8.37 0.38 -20.95
N TYR A 41 -7.89 -0.04 -19.77
CA TYR A 41 -6.60 0.36 -19.20
C TYR A 41 -5.77 -0.90 -18.91
N PRO A 42 -4.45 -0.94 -19.18
CA PRO A 42 -3.56 0.17 -19.55
C PRO A 42 -3.72 0.66 -21.00
N ASN A 43 -3.63 1.97 -21.23
CA ASN A 43 -3.65 2.56 -22.58
C ASN A 43 -2.66 3.74 -22.71
N LEU A 44 -2.22 4.03 -23.94
CA LEU A 44 -1.24 5.08 -24.21
C LEU A 44 -1.83 6.49 -24.08
N VAL A 45 -3.06 6.72 -24.52
CA VAL A 45 -3.69 8.05 -24.57
C VAL A 45 -3.78 8.69 -23.18
N ASP A 46 -4.25 7.93 -22.18
CA ASP A 46 -4.38 8.43 -20.81
C ASP A 46 -3.03 8.52 -20.10
N ASN A 47 -2.10 7.61 -20.41
CA ASN A 47 -0.73 7.65 -19.92
C ASN A 47 0.02 8.88 -20.47
N MET A 48 -0.10 9.19 -21.77
CA MET A 48 0.50 10.38 -22.40
C MET A 48 -0.10 11.66 -21.83
N ARG A 49 -1.42 11.73 -21.65
CA ARG A 49 -2.06 12.90 -21.03
C ARG A 49 -1.55 13.13 -19.59
N MET A 50 -1.34 12.09 -18.81
CA MET A 50 -0.79 12.22 -17.46
C MET A 50 0.72 12.49 -17.45
N ALA A 51 1.47 12.05 -18.46
CA ALA A 51 2.89 12.35 -18.64
C ALA A 51 3.15 13.80 -19.10
N ALA A 52 2.25 14.35 -19.92
CA ALA A 52 2.29 15.73 -20.41
C ALA A 52 1.87 16.76 -19.36
N LYS A 53 1.17 16.34 -18.30
CA LYS A 53 0.91 17.21 -17.14
C LYS A 53 2.23 17.54 -16.45
N LYS A 54 2.80 18.71 -16.77
CA LYS A 54 3.83 19.35 -15.95
C LYS A 54 3.27 19.44 -14.51
N THR A 55 4.08 19.12 -13.52
CA THR A 55 3.78 19.33 -12.10
C THR A 55 3.64 20.84 -11.85
N GLY A 56 2.49 21.38 -12.22
CA GLY A 56 2.15 22.78 -12.03
C GLY A 56 1.99 23.01 -10.53
N LYS A 57 2.90 23.81 -9.99
CA LYS A 57 2.69 24.68 -8.83
C LYS A 57 1.24 25.16 -8.82
N ALA A 58 0.58 25.02 -7.66
CA ALA A 58 -0.84 25.26 -7.47
C ALA A 58 -1.34 26.47 -8.28
N ARG A 59 -2.19 26.24 -9.28
CA ARG A 59 -2.96 27.30 -9.92
C ARG A 59 -4.02 27.75 -8.90
N SER A 60 -3.76 28.88 -8.26
CA SER A 60 -4.78 29.65 -7.56
C SER A 60 -5.90 29.97 -8.54
N SER A 61 -7.13 29.68 -8.12
CA SER A 61 -8.35 30.08 -8.81
C SER A 61 -8.35 31.60 -9.04
N LYS A 62 -8.08 32.03 -10.28
CA LYS A 62 -8.37 33.40 -10.72
C LYS A 62 -9.86 33.43 -11.07
N LYS A 63 -10.63 33.97 -10.14
CA LYS A 63 -12.03 34.37 -10.32
C LYS A 63 -12.02 35.53 -11.32
N THR A 64 -12.57 35.35 -12.51
CA THR A 64 -12.88 36.45 -13.43
C THR A 64 -14.37 36.70 -13.42
N SER A 65 -14.69 37.94 -13.07
CA SER A 65 -15.98 38.59 -12.92
C SER A 65 -16.42 39.31 -14.21
N ALA A 66 -17.72 39.65 -14.27
CA ALA A 66 -18.45 40.53 -15.20
C ALA A 66 -19.30 39.76 -16.26
N LYS A 67 -20.58 40.09 -16.57
CA LYS A 67 -21.40 41.31 -16.33
C LYS A 67 -22.92 41.02 -16.53
N LYS A 68 -23.78 41.54 -15.61
CA LYS A 68 -25.20 42.05 -15.61
C LYS A 68 -26.29 41.47 -16.56
N LYS A 69 -27.47 40.94 -16.10
CA LYS A 69 -28.76 41.46 -15.48
C LYS A 69 -29.86 41.78 -16.56
N PRO A 70 -31.21 41.89 -16.29
CA PRO A 70 -32.03 41.79 -15.05
C PRO A 70 -33.34 40.93 -15.16
N THR A 71 -34.07 40.62 -14.08
CA THR A 71 -35.42 41.19 -13.79
C THR A 71 -35.80 41.15 -12.28
N ARG A 72 -36.65 42.13 -11.88
CA ARG A 72 -37.23 42.42 -10.54
C ARG A 72 -38.29 41.36 -10.16
N LYS A 73 -38.67 41.04 -8.91
CA LYS A 73 -39.20 41.86 -7.79
C LYS A 73 -39.09 41.10 -6.43
N ASN A 74 -39.07 41.86 -5.33
CA ASN A 74 -38.93 41.50 -3.90
C ASN A 74 -40.33 41.36 -3.21
N PRO A 75 -40.50 41.15 -1.88
CA PRO A 75 -39.62 40.54 -0.84
C PRO A 75 -40.38 39.59 0.14
N THR A 76 -39.69 38.85 1.04
CA THR A 76 -39.88 38.88 2.52
C THR A 76 -39.23 37.71 3.28
N LYS A 77 -38.83 38.03 4.53
CA LYS A 77 -38.52 37.18 5.70
C LYS A 77 -37.14 36.50 5.81
N THR A 78 -36.19 37.33 6.23
CA THR A 78 -35.30 37.14 7.39
C THR A 78 -35.24 35.74 8.05
N ARG A 79 -34.09 35.07 7.93
CA ARG A 79 -33.48 34.29 9.04
C ARG A 79 -31.96 34.47 9.02
N LYS A 80 -31.46 35.27 9.96
CA LYS A 80 -30.03 35.44 10.27
C LYS A 80 -29.45 34.06 10.64
N ARG A 81 -28.48 33.56 9.87
CA ARG A 81 -27.52 32.56 10.34
C ARG A 81 -26.14 33.20 10.30
N LYS A 82 -25.58 33.48 11.48
CA LYS A 82 -24.22 33.99 11.66
C LYS A 82 -23.26 32.96 11.06
N ALA A 83 -22.59 33.32 9.96
CA ALA A 83 -21.51 32.53 9.41
C ALA A 83 -20.22 32.85 10.18
N ALA A 84 -19.80 31.92 11.04
CA ALA A 84 -18.49 31.96 11.66
C ALA A 84 -17.42 31.86 10.56
N LYS A 85 -16.61 32.91 10.40
CA LYS A 85 -15.38 32.90 9.59
C LYS A 85 -14.36 32.00 10.29
N THR A 86 -14.29 30.73 9.92
CA THR A 86 -13.12 29.89 10.19
C THR A 86 -12.08 30.13 9.10
N THR A 87 -11.08 30.94 9.44
CA THR A 87 -9.85 31.13 8.67
C THR A 87 -9.04 29.84 8.69
N VAL A 88 -9.23 28.98 7.68
CA VAL A 88 -8.42 27.77 7.51
C VAL A 88 -7.02 28.18 7.06
N LYS A 89 -6.11 28.31 8.02
CA LYS A 89 -4.66 28.47 7.82
C LYS A 89 -4.15 27.24 7.05
N LYS A 90 -4.00 27.39 5.73
CA LYS A 90 -3.58 26.33 4.80
C LYS A 90 -2.08 26.10 4.95
N THR A 91 -1.68 25.36 5.99
CA THR A 91 -0.29 24.88 6.12
C THR A 91 -0.03 23.86 5.01
N ALA A 92 1.10 24.06 4.31
CA ALA A 92 1.56 23.21 3.23
C ALA A 92 1.77 21.77 3.73
N LYS A 93 0.85 20.88 3.39
CA LYS A 93 0.96 19.46 3.71
C LYS A 93 1.99 18.83 2.77
N ALA A 94 3.23 18.76 3.24
CA ALA A 94 4.20 17.79 2.76
C ALA A 94 3.49 16.43 2.66
N SER A 95 3.70 15.71 1.56
CA SER A 95 3.15 14.39 1.30
C SER A 95 3.73 13.36 2.27
N ARG A 96 3.37 13.43 3.54
CA ARG A 96 3.64 12.38 4.53
C ARG A 96 2.74 11.22 4.14
N GLU A 97 3.32 10.09 3.77
CA GLU A 97 2.58 8.85 3.59
C GLU A 97 1.62 8.68 4.77
N ARG A 98 0.31 8.54 4.50
CA ARG A 98 -0.68 8.32 5.56
C ARG A 98 -0.37 6.97 6.19
N SER A 99 0.30 6.98 7.35
CA SER A 99 0.56 5.82 8.19
C SER A 99 -0.75 5.07 8.42
N ALA A 100 -0.71 3.74 8.31
CA ALA A 100 -1.88 2.90 8.53
C ALA A 100 -2.55 3.25 9.87
N SER A 101 -3.84 3.64 9.81
CA SER A 101 -4.62 4.06 10.97
C SER A 101 -4.76 2.92 11.99
N ALA A 102 -5.10 3.22 13.24
CA ALA A 102 -5.36 2.21 14.27
C ALA A 102 -6.40 1.16 13.81
N ARG A 103 -7.37 1.55 12.98
CA ARG A 103 -8.39 0.65 12.41
C ARG A 103 -7.83 -0.36 11.39
N GLU A 104 -6.69 -0.06 10.76
CA GLU A 104 -6.02 -0.94 9.79
C GLU A 104 -5.10 -1.99 10.48
N ARG A 105 -4.70 -1.72 11.73
CA ARG A 105 -3.76 -2.55 12.50
C ARG A 105 -4.54 -3.32 13.56
N ASP A 106 -4.33 -4.62 13.65
CA ASP A 106 -4.98 -5.43 14.69
C ASP A 106 -4.15 -5.35 15.98
N PRO A 107 -4.75 -5.03 17.15
CA PRO A 107 -4.06 -5.05 18.44
C PRO A 107 -3.51 -6.43 18.82
N ARG A 108 -4.15 -7.52 18.37
CA ARG A 108 -3.67 -8.90 18.56
C ARG A 108 -2.58 -9.30 17.56
N GLY A 109 -2.18 -8.40 16.66
CA GLY A 109 -1.11 -8.60 15.69
C GLY A 109 -1.59 -8.71 14.23
N GLY A 110 -0.70 -8.36 13.30
CA GLY A 110 -1.03 -8.40 11.86
C GLY A 110 -1.90 -7.22 11.38
N LEU A 111 -2.60 -7.45 10.27
CA LEU A 111 -3.49 -6.49 9.60
C LEU A 111 -4.94 -6.94 9.69
N THR A 112 -5.84 -6.02 10.03
CA THR A 112 -7.30 -6.25 9.99
C THR A 112 -7.77 -6.47 8.55
N ALA A 113 -8.98 -6.99 8.36
CA ALA A 113 -9.58 -7.09 7.03
C ALA A 113 -9.62 -5.73 6.31
N ALA A 114 -9.94 -4.65 7.05
CA ALA A 114 -9.88 -3.28 6.55
C ALA A 114 -8.45 -2.87 6.18
N GLY A 115 -7.45 -3.24 6.99
CA GLY A 115 -6.03 -3.01 6.70
C GLY A 115 -5.56 -3.71 5.43
N ARG A 116 -5.95 -4.97 5.22
CA ARG A 116 -5.64 -5.70 3.98
C ARG A 116 -6.33 -5.08 2.76
N LYS A 117 -7.59 -4.67 2.88
CA LYS A 117 -8.30 -3.91 1.82
C LYS A 117 -7.62 -2.57 1.52
N ALA A 118 -7.19 -1.84 2.54
CA ALA A 118 -6.44 -0.59 2.38
C ALA A 118 -5.10 -0.82 1.69
N PHE A 119 -4.39 -1.89 2.06
CA PHE A 119 -3.15 -2.31 1.40
C PHE A 119 -3.38 -2.67 -0.06
N ALA A 120 -4.42 -3.44 -0.38
CA ALA A 120 -4.79 -3.77 -1.76
C ALA A 120 -5.13 -2.52 -2.58
N ARG A 121 -5.79 -1.52 -2.00
CA ARG A 121 -6.06 -0.24 -2.66
C ARG A 121 -4.80 0.58 -2.93
N LYS A 122 -3.84 0.57 -1.99
CA LYS A 122 -2.59 1.34 -2.06
C LYS A 122 -1.57 0.68 -3.00
N GLN A 123 -1.32 -0.60 -2.80
CA GLN A 123 -0.23 -1.35 -3.44
C GLN A 123 -0.70 -2.35 -4.52
N GLY A 124 -2.01 -2.57 -4.66
CA GLY A 124 -2.57 -3.48 -5.66
C GLY A 124 -2.49 -4.97 -5.32
N ALA A 125 -1.88 -5.34 -4.18
CA ALA A 125 -1.73 -6.75 -3.80
C ALA A 125 -2.85 -7.21 -2.84
N ASN A 126 -3.46 -8.36 -3.16
CA ASN A 126 -4.45 -8.99 -2.29
C ASN A 126 -3.77 -9.86 -1.23
N LEU A 127 -3.42 -9.26 -0.09
CA LEU A 127 -2.83 -9.99 1.03
C LEU A 127 -3.83 -10.99 1.60
N LYS A 128 -3.47 -12.27 1.57
CA LYS A 128 -4.21 -13.33 2.26
C LYS A 128 -3.99 -13.22 3.79
N PRO A 129 -4.99 -13.61 4.61
CA PRO A 129 -4.78 -13.74 6.06
C PRO A 129 -3.71 -14.80 6.39
N GLY A 130 -3.20 -14.75 7.62
CA GLY A 130 -2.33 -15.78 8.16
C GLY A 130 -3.05 -17.13 8.24
N VAL A 131 -2.29 -18.21 8.14
CA VAL A 131 -2.84 -19.58 8.18
C VAL A 131 -2.97 -20.02 9.63
N THR A 132 -4.20 -20.05 10.16
CA THR A 132 -4.48 -20.39 11.57
C THR A 132 -4.85 -21.85 11.81
N LYS A 133 -5.07 -22.64 10.74
CA LYS A 133 -5.44 -24.05 10.81
C LYS A 133 -4.40 -24.90 11.54
N ARG A 134 -4.83 -26.06 12.07
CA ARG A 134 -3.93 -27.09 12.61
C ARG A 134 -3.16 -27.77 11.48
N GLN A 135 -1.99 -28.35 11.79
CA GLN A 135 -1.10 -28.92 10.78
C GLN A 135 -1.74 -30.09 9.99
N SER A 136 -2.63 -30.85 10.61
CA SER A 136 -3.41 -31.93 10.00
C SER A 136 -4.38 -31.45 8.91
N GLU A 137 -4.93 -30.25 9.08
CA GLU A 137 -5.96 -29.67 8.19
C GLU A 137 -5.37 -28.74 7.12
N MET A 138 -4.06 -28.51 7.14
CA MET A 138 -3.41 -27.62 6.17
C MET A 138 -3.27 -28.31 4.82
N THR A 139 -3.68 -27.61 3.77
CA THR A 139 -3.28 -27.95 2.40
C THR A 139 -1.76 -27.79 2.20
N PRO A 140 -1.13 -28.48 1.23
CA PRO A 140 0.29 -28.31 0.95
C PRO A 140 0.70 -26.85 0.70
N GLN A 141 -0.17 -26.07 0.04
CA GLN A 141 0.07 -24.64 -0.21
C GLN A 141 0.03 -23.81 1.09
N GLU A 142 -0.86 -24.13 2.02
CA GLU A 142 -0.93 -23.49 3.34
C GLU A 142 0.31 -23.82 4.18
N MET A 143 0.79 -25.07 4.14
CA MET A 143 2.05 -25.47 4.78
C MET A 143 3.22 -24.65 4.25
N ARG A 144 3.33 -24.51 2.92
CA ARG A 144 4.36 -23.67 2.29
C ARG A 144 4.30 -22.23 2.77
N ARG A 145 3.10 -21.63 2.80
CA ARG A 145 2.90 -20.23 3.21
C ARG A 145 3.28 -20.01 4.67
N LYS A 146 2.76 -20.85 5.57
CA LYS A 146 3.02 -20.75 7.02
C LYS A 146 4.47 -21.05 7.34
N GLY A 147 5.04 -22.11 6.75
CA GLY A 147 6.44 -22.46 6.92
C GLY A 147 7.39 -21.38 6.44
N SER A 148 7.17 -20.86 5.22
CA SER A 148 7.98 -19.77 4.67
C SER A 148 7.90 -18.50 5.53
N TRP A 149 6.71 -18.14 6.01
CA TRP A 149 6.53 -17.01 6.91
C TRP A 149 7.30 -17.23 8.23
N ALA A 150 7.13 -18.38 8.89
CA ALA A 150 7.74 -18.67 10.18
C ALA A 150 9.28 -18.61 10.12
N VAL A 151 9.88 -19.23 9.10
CA VAL A 151 11.33 -19.21 8.88
C VAL A 151 11.84 -17.80 8.59
N ARG A 152 11.13 -17.01 7.77
CA ARG A 152 11.56 -15.64 7.44
C ARG A 152 11.49 -14.69 8.63
N PHE A 153 10.43 -14.78 9.44
CA PHE A 153 10.22 -13.87 10.55
C PHE A 153 11.03 -14.27 11.79
N TYR A 154 11.11 -15.57 12.09
CA TYR A 154 11.70 -16.06 13.34
C TYR A 154 12.98 -16.90 13.17
N GLY A 155 13.32 -17.30 11.95
CA GLY A 155 14.55 -18.06 11.64
C GLY A 155 15.79 -17.19 11.41
N ARG A 156 15.63 -15.87 11.27
CA ARG A 156 16.73 -14.90 11.11
C ARG A 156 17.78 -14.98 12.23
N ALA A 157 19.05 -14.69 11.92
CA ALA A 157 20.14 -14.74 12.90
C ALA A 157 19.89 -13.80 14.10
N LYS A 158 19.69 -12.51 13.84
CA LYS A 158 19.41 -11.50 14.88
C LYS A 158 17.93 -11.16 14.92
N LEU A 159 17.16 -11.59 15.92
CA LEU A 159 15.73 -11.30 16.05
C LEU A 159 15.46 -9.87 16.56
N PRO A 160 14.32 -9.23 16.21
CA PRO A 160 13.89 -8.02 16.89
C PRO A 160 13.54 -8.34 18.34
N PRO A 161 13.49 -7.32 19.20
CA PRO A 161 12.93 -7.46 20.54
C PRO A 161 11.52 -8.08 20.47
N LEU A 162 11.33 -9.15 21.23
CA LEU A 162 10.05 -9.86 21.33
C LEU A 162 9.15 -9.28 22.41
N VAL A 163 9.75 -8.66 23.42
CA VAL A 163 9.08 -7.90 24.48
C VAL A 163 9.57 -6.46 24.47
N ASP A 164 8.69 -5.54 24.85
CA ASP A 164 9.03 -4.14 25.11
C ASP A 164 9.68 -3.99 26.50
N ALA A 165 10.11 -2.78 26.84
CA ALA A 165 10.67 -2.46 28.15
C ALA A 165 9.69 -2.69 29.32
N LYS A 166 8.38 -2.79 29.04
CA LYS A 166 7.31 -3.07 30.01
C LYS A 166 6.94 -4.55 30.05
N GLY A 167 7.71 -5.43 29.40
CA GLY A 167 7.45 -6.87 29.33
C GLY A 167 6.28 -7.28 28.43
N ARG A 168 5.66 -6.34 27.70
CA ARG A 168 4.54 -6.63 26.80
C ARG A 168 5.06 -7.12 25.45
N PRO A 169 4.38 -8.08 24.79
CA PRO A 169 4.81 -8.54 23.49
C PRO A 169 4.87 -7.42 22.46
N THR A 170 5.97 -7.34 21.72
CA THR A 170 6.09 -6.37 20.63
C THR A 170 5.16 -6.75 19.48
N ARG A 171 4.94 -5.79 18.57
CA ARG A 171 4.15 -6.04 17.37
C ARG A 171 4.74 -7.14 16.47
N HIS A 172 6.05 -7.36 16.54
CA HIS A 172 6.69 -8.49 15.88
C HIS A 172 6.25 -9.81 16.52
N ALA A 173 6.31 -9.95 17.85
CA ALA A 173 5.83 -11.13 18.54
C ALA A 173 4.33 -11.39 18.32
N LEU A 174 3.50 -10.34 18.37
CA LEU A 174 2.05 -10.44 18.10
C LEU A 174 1.75 -10.93 16.67
N SER A 175 2.67 -10.75 15.72
CA SER A 175 2.49 -11.31 14.39
C SER A 175 2.38 -12.83 14.38
N ALA A 176 2.94 -13.53 15.38
CA ALA A 176 2.75 -14.97 15.53
C ALA A 176 1.29 -15.37 15.72
N HIS A 177 0.57 -14.62 16.57
CA HIS A 177 -0.84 -14.87 16.85
C HIS A 177 -1.71 -14.73 15.59
N ALA A 178 -1.40 -13.77 14.73
CA ALA A 178 -2.07 -13.59 13.44
C ALA A 178 -1.92 -14.79 12.47
N TRP A 179 -0.97 -15.69 12.74
CA TRP A 179 -0.73 -16.94 12.01
C TRP A 179 -1.06 -18.19 12.83
N GLY A 180 -1.83 -18.04 13.92
CA GLY A 180 -2.23 -19.15 14.79
C GLY A 180 -1.06 -19.83 15.50
N GLU A 181 0.04 -19.11 15.71
CA GLU A 181 1.14 -19.53 16.58
C GLU A 181 1.08 -18.77 17.91
N PRO A 182 1.56 -19.35 19.02
CA PRO A 182 1.64 -18.65 20.29
C PRO A 182 2.58 -17.45 20.19
N VAL A 183 2.30 -16.38 20.94
CA VAL A 183 3.11 -15.15 20.95
C VAL A 183 4.45 -15.44 21.65
N PRO A 184 5.60 -15.42 20.94
CA PRO A 184 6.88 -15.72 21.55
C PRO A 184 7.34 -14.53 22.40
N LYS A 185 7.59 -14.77 23.69
CA LYS A 185 8.22 -13.79 24.59
C LYS A 185 9.75 -13.94 24.66
N THR A 186 10.25 -15.14 24.39
CA THR A 186 11.68 -15.48 24.45
C THR A 186 12.22 -15.88 23.08
N VAL A 187 13.55 -15.75 22.90
CA VAL A 187 14.24 -16.18 21.68
C VAL A 187 13.99 -17.67 21.43
N ALA A 188 14.10 -18.51 22.45
CA ALA A 188 13.83 -19.94 22.34
C ALA A 188 12.41 -20.23 21.81
N ALA A 189 11.39 -19.53 22.31
CA ALA A 189 10.02 -19.67 21.82
C ALA A 189 9.89 -19.26 20.34
N ALA A 190 10.54 -18.16 19.93
CA ALA A 190 10.58 -17.77 18.52
C ALA A 190 11.29 -18.83 17.64
N ARG A 191 12.39 -19.42 18.12
CA ARG A 191 13.10 -20.49 17.41
C ARG A 191 12.25 -21.74 17.25
N ARG A 192 11.43 -22.10 18.24
CA ARG A 192 10.45 -23.21 18.10
C ARG A 192 9.46 -22.97 16.96
N ILE A 193 9.01 -21.73 16.78
CA ILE A 193 8.14 -21.34 15.65
C ILE A 193 8.89 -21.53 14.32
N ALA A 194 10.15 -21.10 14.24
CA ALA A 194 10.99 -21.29 13.04
C ALA A 194 11.18 -22.78 12.71
N ALA A 195 11.53 -23.61 13.71
CA ALA A 195 11.69 -25.05 13.55
C ALA A 195 10.39 -25.75 13.14
N LYS A 196 9.23 -25.30 13.65
CA LYS A 196 7.92 -25.76 13.15
C LYS A 196 7.72 -25.37 11.68
N GLY A 197 8.15 -24.16 11.30
CA GLY A 197 8.12 -23.69 9.92
C GLY A 197 8.97 -24.54 8.97
N GLU A 198 10.18 -24.92 9.38
CA GLU A 198 11.06 -25.82 8.61
C GLU A 198 10.41 -27.20 8.42
N ARG A 199 9.83 -27.78 9.48
CA ARG A 199 9.09 -29.04 9.39
C ARG A 199 7.92 -28.97 8.40
N LEU A 200 7.16 -27.87 8.37
CA LEU A 200 6.10 -27.66 7.40
C LEU A 200 6.63 -27.58 5.95
N LEU A 201 7.76 -26.90 5.74
CA LEU A 201 8.40 -26.81 4.43
C LEU A 201 8.93 -28.16 3.96
N SER A 202 9.54 -28.95 4.86
CA SER A 202 10.01 -30.30 4.56
C SER A 202 8.85 -31.20 4.16
N ARG A 203 7.73 -31.17 4.89
CA ARG A 203 6.50 -31.91 4.51
C ARG A 203 5.97 -31.46 3.14
N TYR A 204 5.89 -30.15 2.90
CA TYR A 204 5.47 -29.63 1.60
C TYR A 204 6.37 -30.13 0.45
N ARG A 205 7.70 -30.11 0.63
CA ARG A 205 8.66 -30.61 -0.37
C ARG A 205 8.46 -32.10 -0.65
N ARG A 206 8.25 -32.90 0.39
CA ARG A 206 7.95 -34.35 0.25
C ARG A 206 6.64 -34.58 -0.52
N THR A 207 5.55 -33.93 -0.11
CA THR A 207 4.26 -34.05 -0.80
C THR A 207 4.34 -33.61 -2.26
N LYS A 208 5.10 -32.55 -2.56
CA LYS A 208 5.31 -32.07 -3.93
C LYS A 208 6.19 -33.02 -4.76
N ALA A 209 7.06 -33.79 -4.14
CA ALA A 209 7.88 -34.79 -4.84
C ALA A 209 7.08 -36.08 -5.14
N GLN A 210 5.98 -36.31 -4.41
CA GLN A 210 5.09 -37.46 -4.59
C GLN A 210 3.92 -37.16 -5.54
N SER A 211 3.74 -35.90 -5.97
CA SER A 211 2.68 -35.43 -6.87
C SER A 211 3.21 -35.13 -8.26
#